data_AF-A0A4U9HJM2-F1
#
_entry.id   AF-A0A4U9HJM2-F1
#
_cell.length_a   1.000
_cell.length_b   1.000
_cell.length_c   1.000
_cell.angle_alpha   90.00
_cell.angle_beta   90.00
_cell.angle_gamma   90.00
#
_symmetry.space_group_name_H-M   'P 1'
#
loop_
_entity.id
_entity.type
_entity.pdbx_description
1 polymer ?
#
loop_
_entity_poly.entity_id
_entity_poly.type
_entity_poly.pdbx_seq_one_letter_code
_entity_poly.pdbx_strand_id
1 'polypeptide(L)' 'MKSLGDAVCQVEQAQAVLSLWLETTTRKDGDLSRMIGALMTLLDGVPESMDEAESKLADYAMREYKEANK' A
#
# COMPACT_ATOMS: atom_id res chain seq x y z
N MET A 1 -12.07 -7.48 -11.42
CA MET A 1 -11.82 -6.14 -10.89
C MET A 1 -11.05 -6.35 -9.60
N LYS A 2 -9.89 -5.69 -9.39
CA LYS A 2 -9.16 -5.83 -8.12
C LYS A 2 -9.93 -5.08 -7.03
N SER A 3 -10.04 -5.69 -5.85
CA SER A 3 -10.52 -4.98 -4.65
C SER A 3 -9.44 -4.04 -4.12
N LEU A 4 -9.81 -3.19 -3.17
CA LEU A 4 -8.86 -2.29 -2.51
C LEU A 4 -7.90 -3.09 -1.62
N GLY A 5 -8.39 -4.07 -0.85
CA GLY A 5 -7.57 -5.06 -0.16
C GLY A 5 -6.59 -5.83 -1.05
N ASP A 6 -6.99 -6.26 -2.27
CA ASP A 6 -6.05 -6.91 -3.21
C ASP A 6 -4.89 -5.97 -3.60
N ALA A 7 -5.15 -4.67 -3.67
CA ALA A 7 -4.17 -3.67 -4.01
C ALA A 7 -3.27 -3.34 -2.80
N VAL A 8 -3.80 -3.35 -1.57
CA VAL A 8 -3.02 -3.24 -0.31
C VAL A 8 -1.97 -4.34 -0.25
N CYS A 9 -2.39 -5.60 -0.37
CA CYS A 9 -1.46 -6.74 -0.33
C CYS A 9 -0.38 -6.66 -1.43
N GLN A 10 -0.68 -6.08 -2.59
CA GLN A 10 0.31 -5.90 -3.67
C GLN A 10 1.36 -4.85 -3.33
N VAL A 11 0.96 -3.75 -2.70
CA VAL A 11 1.89 -2.71 -2.26
C VAL A 11 2.80 -3.25 -1.16
N GLU A 12 2.25 -3.95 -0.17
CA GLU A 12 3.02 -4.60 0.90
C GLU A 12 4.04 -5.60 0.33
N GLN A 13 3.61 -6.45 -0.62
CA GLN A 13 4.51 -7.39 -1.29
C GLN A 13 5.62 -6.67 -2.07
N ALA A 14 5.30 -5.58 -2.76
CA ALA A 14 6.30 -4.78 -3.47
C ALA A 14 7.33 -4.19 -2.49
N GLN A 15 6.89 -3.66 -1.35
CA GLN A 15 7.78 -3.14 -0.31
C GLN A 15 8.68 -4.25 0.29
N ALA A 16 8.16 -5.47 0.48
CA ALA A 16 8.95 -6.61 0.94
C ALA A 16 10.04 -7.01 -0.06
N VAL A 17 9.69 -7.05 -1.36
CA VAL A 17 10.66 -7.34 -2.42
C VAL A 17 11.73 -6.24 -2.52
N LEU A 18 11.33 -4.97 -2.42
CA LEU A 18 12.26 -3.83 -2.41
C LEU A 18 13.22 -3.89 -1.21
N SER A 19 12.71 -4.27 -0.04
CA SER A 19 13.53 -4.46 1.18
C SER A 19 14.60 -5.53 0.96
N LEU A 20 14.21 -6.69 0.44
CA LEU A 20 15.15 -7.76 0.10
C LEU A 20 16.17 -7.33 -0.95
N TRP A 21 15.75 -6.53 -1.94
CA TRP A 21 16.66 -6.02 -2.95
C TRP A 21 17.67 -5.04 -2.35
N LEU A 22 17.23 -4.19 -1.41
CA LEU A 22 18.12 -3.29 -0.69
C LEU A 22 19.18 -4.05 0.12
N GLU A 23 18.78 -5.12 0.82
CA GLU A 23 19.70 -5.97 1.59
C GLU A 23 20.73 -6.69 0.72
N THR A 24 20.37 -7.01 -0.52
CA THR A 24 21.25 -7.73 -1.46
C THR A 24 22.13 -6.81 -2.31
N THR A 25 21.87 -5.49 -2.33
CA THR A 25 22.73 -4.53 -3.04
C THR A 25 24.11 -4.36 -2.39
N THR A 26 25.16 -4.31 -3.21
CA THR A 26 26.54 -4.16 -2.73
C THR A 26 26.94 -2.68 -2.64
N ARG A 27 28.02 -2.37 -1.91
CA ARG A 27 28.55 -0.99 -1.81
C ARG A 27 28.90 -0.33 -3.16
N LYS A 28 29.06 -1.09 -4.24
CA LYS A 28 29.32 -0.56 -5.59
C LYS A 28 28.03 -0.08 -6.28
N ASP A 29 26.87 -0.47 -5.76
CA ASP A 29 25.55 -0.20 -6.34
C ASP A 29 24.85 0.98 -5.62
N GLY A 30 25.61 1.94 -5.12
CA GLY A 30 25.11 2.98 -4.21
C GLY A 30 23.93 3.81 -4.73
N ASP A 31 23.87 4.04 -6.05
CA ASP A 31 22.73 4.73 -6.66
C ASP A 31 21.48 3.85 -6.73
N LEU A 32 21.64 2.54 -6.93
CA LEU A 32 20.53 1.59 -6.90
C LEU A 32 19.93 1.49 -5.49
N SER A 33 20.77 1.37 -4.45
CA SER A 33 20.30 1.34 -3.05
C SER A 33 19.55 2.63 -2.68
N ARG A 34 20.00 3.80 -3.17
CA ARG A 34 19.31 5.08 -2.97
C ARG A 34 17.95 5.12 -3.67
N MET A 35 17.87 4.63 -4.90
CA MET A 35 16.60 4.56 -5.66
C MET A 35 15.60 3.62 -4.99
N ILE A 36 16.05 2.45 -4.53
CA ILE A 36 15.19 1.51 -3.78
C ILE A 36 14.68 2.16 -2.49
N GLY A 37 15.56 2.81 -1.72
CA GLY A 37 15.16 3.54 -0.53
C GLY A 37 14.13 4.65 -0.81
N ALA A 38 14.32 5.42 -1.88
CA ALA A 38 13.37 6.44 -2.30
C ALA A 38 12.00 5.85 -2.68
N LEU A 39 11.97 4.70 -3.39
CA LEU A 39 10.73 4.00 -3.71
C LEU A 39 10.04 3.49 -2.44
N MET A 40 10.77 2.93 -1.48
CA MET A 40 10.20 2.51 -0.19
C MET A 40 9.58 3.69 0.57
N THR A 41 10.24 4.85 0.60
CA THR A 41 9.69 6.07 1.22
C THR A 41 8.44 6.58 0.50
N LEU A 42 8.35 6.46 -0.83
CA LEU A 42 7.15 6.85 -1.58
C LEU A 42 5.96 5.91 -1.33
N LEU A 43 6.23 4.64 -1.04
CA LEU A 43 5.21 3.64 -0.75
C LEU A 43 4.81 3.61 0.74
N ASP A 44 5.57 4.27 1.60
CA ASP A 44 5.29 4.36 3.04
C ASP A 44 3.91 5.00 3.29
N GLY A 45 3.07 4.36 4.10
CA GLY A 45 1.71 4.84 4.42
C GLY A 45 0.66 4.61 3.34
N VAL A 46 1.03 4.09 2.16
CA VAL A 46 0.08 3.81 1.06
C VAL A 46 -0.87 2.67 1.41
N PRO A 47 -0.42 1.50 1.91
CA PRO A 47 -1.31 0.43 2.38
C PRO A 47 -2.35 0.91 3.40
N GLU A 48 -1.92 1.68 4.39
CA GLU A 48 -2.77 2.20 5.47
C GLU A 48 -3.81 3.18 4.94
N SER A 49 -3.41 4.07 4.03
CA SER A 49 -4.33 5.02 3.38
C SER A 49 -5.40 4.30 2.55
N MET A 50 -5.05 3.17 1.94
CA MET A 50 -5.96 2.35 1.16
C MET A 50 -6.93 1.59 2.06
N ASP A 51 -6.46 0.97 3.15
CA ASP A 51 -7.32 0.34 4.16
C ASP A 51 -8.30 1.34 4.79
N GLU A 52 -7.83 2.55 5.10
CA GLU A 52 -8.69 3.62 5.62
C GLU A 52 -9.77 4.01 4.62
N ALA A 53 -9.42 4.09 3.34
CA ALA A 53 -10.38 4.37 2.28
C ALA A 53 -11.43 3.25 2.13
N GLU A 54 -11.02 1.98 2.22
CA GLU A 54 -11.95 0.84 2.18
C GLU A 54 -12.94 0.88 3.35
N SER A 55 -12.44 1.13 4.56
CA SER A 55 -13.25 1.27 5.76
C SER A 55 -14.27 2.41 5.64
N LYS A 56 -13.83 3.59 5.17
CA LYS A 56 -14.72 4.74 4.93
C LYS A 56 -15.81 4.41 3.91
N LEU A 57 -15.47 3.71 2.82
CA LEU A 57 -16.45 3.28 1.81
C LEU A 57 -17.50 2.33 2.41
N ALA A 58 -17.09 1.39 3.25
CA ALA A 58 -18.00 0.50 3.96
C ALA A 58 -18.95 1.26 4.90
N ASP A 59 -18.43 2.25 5.62
CA ASP A 59 -19.23 3.11 6.51
C ASP A 59 -20.27 3.96 5.75
N TYR A 60 -19.91 4.49 4.58
CA TYR A 60 -20.87 5.20 3.71
C TYR A 60 -21.97 4.27 3.24
N ALA A 61 -21.62 3.10 2.71
CA ALA A 61 -22.60 2.12 2.22
C ALA A 61 -23.57 1.68 3.33
N MET A 62 -23.08 1.48 4.55
CA MET A 62 -23.93 1.08 5.68
C MET A 62 -24.88 2.19 6.13
N ARG A 63 -24.45 3.46 6.06
CA ARG A 63 -25.32 4.61 6.36
C ARG A 63 -26.43 4.76 5.33
N GLU A 64 -26.11 4.68 4.05
CA GLU A 64 -27.12 4.75 2.97
C GLU A 64 -28.18 3.66 3.13
N TYR A 65 -27.79 2.42 3.45
CA TYR A 65 -28.74 1.33 3.68
C TYR A 65 -29.69 1.61 4.86
N LYS A 66 -29.17 2.17 5.95
CA LYS A 66 -29.97 2.53 7.13
C LYS A 66 -30.96 3.66 6.83
N GLU A 67 -30.57 4.62 6.00
CA GLU A 67 -31.42 5.74 5.60
C GLU A 67 -32.51 5.31 4.61
N ALA A 68 -32.21 4.40 3.68
CA ALA A 68 -33.16 3.89 2.71
C ALA A 68 -34.24 2.97 3.33
N ASN A 69 -33.94 2.35 4.47
CA ASN A 69 -34.84 1.43 5.19
C ASN A 69 -35.51 2.05 6.43
N LYS A 70 -35.52 3.39 6.51
CA LYS A 70 -36.17 4.16 7.58
C LYS A 70 -37.46 4.80 7.08
#